data_AF-A0AAU0SFE2-F1
#
_entry.id   AF-A0AAU0SFE2-F1
#
_cell.length_a   1.000
_cell.length_b   1.000
_cell.length_c   1.000
_cell.angle_alpha   90.00
_cell.angle_beta   90.00
_cell.angle_gamma   90.00
#
_symmetry.space_group_name_H-M   'P 1'
#
loop_
_entity.id
_entity.type
_entity.pdbx_description
1 polymer ?
#
loop_
_entity_poly.entity_id
_entity_poly.type
_entity_poly.pdbx_seq_one_letter_code
_entity_poly.pdbx_strand_id
1 'polypeptide(L)'
;MNNSTPSYQTLQAGLASIARSIGSWVKKVFLGTCLLVGTSYGSMIIALLSIGSAAMISVMSGNIKDEYTSTHTLEQFFETEYLWPSIMLSIFAVIAVFLREVGVVTSTRRKEKELQDRLTTMPPKQFLAAYSDAVIDIRFLFESQAQDDSQPMTKQSLASDIRVVLTKILVLAQNWDSAPTETYRANVMMVELDKDAIRRNFSQQVNESPFFLFSSNIDARLDNADGILHITDLELSTSVGNQDLAAPDNDIRPICFPFKVDANDHAKSQPNLPGGPVAVSTNESQYIQDSRTHFKDWLEDEARQNPHVTEHYKTTIGKYYTTHRYATSILSIPLALGDDTKTPIGCLNIYNNKANILMGDSRNAQFVQLLQPICAYLHDMILLYRAFIDMEASEND
;
A
#
# COMPACT_ATOMS: atom_id res chain seq x y z
N MET A 1 46.04 8.78 -39.23
CA MET A 1 45.33 7.90 -40.18
C MET A 1 44.26 7.16 -39.41
N ASN A 2 43.00 7.40 -39.81
CA ASN A 2 41.79 6.77 -39.29
C ASN A 2 41.86 5.25 -39.39
N ASN A 3 41.30 4.55 -38.40
CA ASN A 3 40.40 3.42 -38.67
C ASN A 3 39.53 3.14 -37.45
N SER A 4 38.30 3.66 -37.53
CA SER A 4 37.15 3.34 -36.71
C SER A 4 36.55 2.00 -37.17
N THR A 5 36.78 0.93 -36.40
CA THR A 5 35.98 -0.30 -36.49
C THR A 5 34.88 -0.25 -35.42
N PRO A 6 33.59 -0.14 -35.78
CA PRO A 6 32.53 -0.29 -34.81
C PRO A 6 32.41 -1.77 -34.43
N SER A 7 32.30 -2.01 -33.12
CA SER A 7 32.30 -3.32 -32.49
C SER A 7 31.07 -4.13 -32.90
N TYR A 8 31.27 -5.40 -33.29
CA TYR A 8 30.23 -6.40 -33.58
C TYR A 8 29.11 -6.49 -32.51
N GLN A 9 29.42 -6.11 -31.26
CA GLN A 9 28.47 -6.06 -30.14
C GLN A 9 27.41 -4.95 -30.26
N THR A 10 27.74 -3.79 -30.86
CA THR A 10 26.76 -2.71 -31.08
C THR A 10 25.75 -3.06 -32.18
N LEU A 11 26.16 -3.83 -33.19
CA LEU A 11 25.28 -4.35 -34.24
C LEU A 11 24.30 -5.41 -33.72
N GLN A 12 24.73 -6.33 -32.85
CA GLN A 12 23.83 -7.32 -32.24
C GLN A 12 22.82 -6.69 -31.27
N ALA A 13 23.24 -5.71 -30.47
CA ALA A 13 22.34 -4.97 -29.59
C ALA A 13 21.31 -4.14 -30.37
N GLY A 14 21.71 -3.53 -31.49
CA GLY A 14 20.83 -2.81 -32.41
C GLY A 14 19.79 -3.73 -33.06
N LEU A 15 20.19 -4.90 -33.56
CA LEU A 15 19.27 -5.88 -34.15
C LEU A 15 18.28 -6.45 -33.13
N ALA A 16 18.72 -6.70 -31.89
CA ALA A 16 17.84 -7.17 -30.81
C ALA A 16 16.86 -6.08 -30.33
N SER A 17 17.26 -4.81 -30.38
CA SER A 17 16.38 -3.65 -30.10
C SER A 17 15.33 -3.46 -31.18
N ILE A 18 15.72 -3.56 -32.46
CA ILE A 18 14.81 -3.47 -33.61
C ILE A 18 13.82 -4.64 -33.60
N ALA A 19 14.27 -5.87 -33.34
CA ALA A 19 13.39 -7.04 -33.24
C ALA A 19 12.37 -6.93 -32.09
N ARG A 20 12.78 -6.38 -30.94
CA ARG A 20 11.86 -6.11 -29.80
C ARG A 20 10.86 -5.00 -30.11
N SER A 21 11.29 -3.96 -30.82
CA SER A 21 10.43 -2.85 -31.25
C SER A 21 9.37 -3.32 -32.25
N ILE A 22 9.78 -4.11 -33.25
CA ILE A 22 8.88 -4.74 -34.23
C ILE A 22 7.90 -5.69 -33.51
N GLY A 23 8.37 -6.54 -32.59
CA GLY A 23 7.51 -7.44 -31.83
C GLY A 23 6.46 -6.71 -30.96
N SER A 24 6.85 -5.59 -30.34
CA SER A 24 5.94 -4.73 -29.58
C SER A 24 4.89 -4.05 -30.48
N TRP A 25 5.30 -3.59 -31.66
CA TRP A 25 4.39 -2.99 -32.64
C TRP A 25 3.40 -4.02 -33.21
N VAL A 26 3.88 -5.19 -33.62
CA VAL A 26 3.03 -6.30 -34.08
C VAL A 26 2.03 -6.70 -33.00
N LYS A 27 2.47 -6.81 -31.74
CA LYS A 27 1.59 -7.12 -30.61
C LYS A 27 0.51 -6.05 -30.40
N LYS A 28 0.87 -4.76 -30.51
CA LYS A 28 -0.07 -3.63 -30.39
C LYS A 28 -1.08 -3.61 -31.53
N VAL A 29 -0.63 -3.80 -32.77
CA VAL A 29 -1.50 -3.87 -33.95
C VAL A 29 -2.45 -5.07 -33.82
N PHE A 30 -1.94 -6.24 -33.45
CA PHE A 30 -2.73 -7.44 -33.21
C PHE A 30 -3.81 -7.23 -32.14
N LEU A 31 -3.44 -6.70 -30.98
CA LEU A 31 -4.39 -6.36 -29.91
C LEU A 31 -5.42 -5.32 -30.37
N GLY A 32 -4.99 -4.30 -31.12
CA GLY A 32 -5.89 -3.30 -31.71
C GLY A 32 -6.91 -3.90 -32.67
N THR A 33 -6.48 -4.81 -33.55
CA THR A 33 -7.37 -5.53 -34.46
C THR A 33 -8.32 -6.48 -33.71
N CYS A 34 -7.84 -7.21 -32.70
CA CYS A 34 -8.70 -8.07 -31.88
C CYS A 34 -9.79 -7.25 -31.16
N LEU A 35 -9.44 -6.09 -30.61
CA LEU A 35 -10.38 -5.21 -29.92
C LEU A 35 -11.41 -4.60 -30.88
N LEU A 36 -11.00 -4.21 -32.09
CA LEU A 36 -11.90 -3.69 -33.12
C LEU A 36 -12.87 -4.76 -33.62
N VAL A 37 -12.37 -5.98 -33.85
CA VAL A 37 -13.17 -7.14 -34.27
C VAL A 37 -14.10 -7.63 -33.16
N GLY A 38 -13.73 -7.43 -31.89
CA GLY A 38 -14.57 -7.70 -30.72
C GLY A 38 -15.78 -6.78 -30.55
N THR A 39 -15.95 -5.75 -31.40
CA THR A 39 -17.11 -4.84 -31.36
C THR A 39 -18.32 -5.38 -32.15
N SER A 40 -19.46 -4.70 -32.05
CA SER A 40 -20.65 -5.00 -32.85
C SER A 40 -20.39 -4.91 -34.35
N TYR A 41 -19.60 -3.93 -34.80
CA TYR A 41 -19.19 -3.75 -36.19
C TYR A 41 -18.29 -4.89 -36.67
N GLY A 42 -17.34 -5.33 -35.83
CA GLY A 42 -16.51 -6.49 -36.13
C GLY A 42 -17.30 -7.79 -36.29
N SER A 43 -18.33 -7.98 -35.44
CA SER A 43 -19.23 -9.13 -35.53
C SER A 43 -20.07 -9.12 -36.82
N MET A 44 -20.49 -7.94 -37.29
CA MET A 44 -21.19 -7.79 -38.58
C MET A 44 -20.29 -8.15 -39.77
N ILE A 45 -19.03 -7.69 -39.77
CA ILE A 45 -18.05 -7.99 -40.82
C ILE A 45 -17.77 -9.50 -40.87
N ILE A 46 -17.58 -10.16 -39.72
CA ILE A 46 -17.36 -11.61 -39.65
C ILE A 46 -18.58 -12.37 -40.16
N ALA A 47 -19.80 -11.93 -39.83
CA ALA A 47 -21.02 -12.56 -40.31
C ALA A 47 -21.11 -12.49 -41.83
N LEU A 48 -20.87 -11.31 -42.43
CA LEU A 48 -20.86 -11.14 -43.88
C LEU A 48 -19.77 -11.99 -44.55
N LEU A 49 -18.59 -12.06 -43.95
CA LEU A 49 -17.46 -12.82 -44.49
C LEU A 49 -17.69 -14.33 -44.41
N SER A 50 -18.25 -14.81 -43.30
CA SER A 50 -18.64 -16.22 -43.12
C SER A 50 -19.76 -16.63 -44.08
N ILE A 51 -20.78 -15.79 -44.24
CA ILE A 51 -21.89 -16.01 -45.18
C ILE A 51 -21.36 -16.00 -46.63
N GLY A 52 -20.51 -15.03 -46.98
CA GLY A 52 -19.88 -14.95 -48.29
C GLY A 52 -19.01 -16.17 -48.61
N SER A 53 -18.21 -16.63 -47.64
CA SER A 53 -17.41 -17.85 -47.77
C SER A 53 -18.26 -19.09 -48.00
N ALA A 54 -19.31 -19.27 -47.20
CA ALA A 54 -20.22 -20.40 -47.34
C ALA A 54 -20.98 -20.36 -48.67
N ALA A 55 -21.43 -19.19 -49.10
CA ALA A 55 -22.13 -18.99 -50.37
C ALA A 55 -21.22 -19.28 -51.58
N MET A 56 -19.96 -18.82 -51.55
CA MET A 56 -18.98 -19.06 -52.61
C MET A 56 -18.72 -20.57 -52.79
N ILE A 57 -18.49 -21.29 -51.69
CA ILE A 57 -18.27 -22.74 -51.70
C ILE A 57 -19.52 -23.48 -52.17
N SER A 58 -20.72 -23.04 -51.74
CA SER A 58 -21.98 -23.69 -52.11
C SER A 58 -22.30 -23.53 -53.59
N VAL A 59 -22.20 -22.30 -54.13
CA VAL A 59 -22.57 -21.99 -55.53
C VAL A 59 -21.53 -22.52 -56.51
N MET A 60 -20.24 -22.39 -56.18
CA MET A 60 -19.14 -22.79 -57.08
C MET A 60 -18.63 -24.21 -56.85
N SER A 61 -19.35 -25.02 -56.06
CA SER A 61 -18.96 -26.39 -55.69
C SER A 61 -18.64 -27.30 -56.87
N GLY A 62 -19.37 -27.16 -57.99
CA GLY A 62 -19.09 -27.89 -59.23
C GLY A 62 -17.73 -27.53 -59.83
N ASN A 63 -17.50 -26.23 -60.05
CA ASN A 63 -16.24 -25.72 -60.62
C ASN A 63 -15.04 -26.01 -59.72
N ILE A 64 -15.19 -25.89 -58.40
CA ILE A 64 -14.14 -26.22 -57.41
C ILE A 64 -13.74 -27.69 -57.51
N LYS A 65 -14.71 -28.60 -57.72
CA LYS A 65 -14.46 -30.03 -57.87
C LYS A 65 -13.72 -30.33 -59.17
N ASP A 66 -14.09 -29.66 -60.25
CA ASP A 66 -13.46 -29.83 -61.57
C ASP A 66 -12.02 -29.28 -61.57
N GLU A 67 -11.77 -28.14 -60.92
CA GLU A 67 -10.42 -27.60 -60.71
C GLU A 67 -9.56 -28.50 -59.83
N TYR A 68 -10.12 -29.06 -58.75
CA TYR A 68 -9.39 -29.96 -57.85
C TYR A 68 -8.95 -31.25 -58.57
N THR A 69 -9.79 -31.77 -59.47
CA THR A 69 -9.48 -33.02 -60.21
C THR A 69 -8.53 -32.82 -61.39
N SER A 70 -8.47 -31.60 -61.94
CA SER A 70 -7.60 -31.24 -63.07
C SER A 70 -6.22 -30.69 -62.66
N THR A 71 -6.05 -30.32 -61.40
CA THR A 71 -4.78 -29.80 -60.87
C THR A 71 -3.83 -30.93 -60.52
N HIS A 72 -2.65 -30.99 -61.16
CA HIS A 72 -1.65 -32.03 -60.92
C HIS A 72 -0.33 -31.49 -60.33
N THR A 73 -0.16 -30.17 -60.25
CA THR A 73 1.04 -29.51 -59.72
C THR A 73 0.66 -28.40 -58.73
N LEU A 74 1.58 -28.05 -57.82
CA LEU A 74 1.36 -27.00 -56.81
C LEU A 74 1.25 -25.59 -57.42
N GLU A 75 1.92 -25.32 -58.55
CA GLU A 75 1.83 -24.04 -59.24
C GLU A 75 0.43 -23.83 -59.84
N GLN A 76 -0.11 -24.87 -60.49
CA GLN A 76 -1.48 -24.85 -61.02
C GLN A 76 -2.54 -24.68 -59.93
N PHE A 77 -2.29 -25.18 -58.72
CA PHE A 77 -3.20 -25.03 -57.58
C PHE A 77 -3.38 -23.57 -57.18
N PHE A 78 -2.29 -22.79 -57.14
CA PHE A 78 -2.36 -21.36 -56.76
C PHE A 78 -2.92 -20.47 -57.89
N GLU A 79 -2.93 -20.96 -59.13
CA GLU A 79 -3.48 -20.27 -60.31
C GLU A 79 -4.96 -20.58 -60.58
N THR A 80 -5.59 -21.43 -59.76
CA THR A 80 -7.03 -21.76 -59.88
C THR A 80 -7.93 -20.55 -59.67
N GLU A 81 -9.02 -20.47 -60.44
CA GLU A 81 -9.93 -19.31 -60.41
C GLU A 81 -10.93 -19.40 -59.25
N TYR A 82 -11.30 -20.61 -58.82
CA TYR A 82 -12.34 -20.81 -57.78
C TYR A 82 -11.82 -21.53 -56.53
N LEU A 83 -10.93 -22.51 -56.67
CA LEU A 83 -10.43 -23.35 -55.57
C LEU A 83 -9.55 -22.57 -54.57
N TRP A 84 -8.50 -21.91 -55.03
CA TRP A 84 -7.58 -21.17 -54.15
C TRP A 84 -8.24 -19.96 -53.44
N PRO A 85 -9.02 -19.11 -54.12
CA PRO A 85 -9.76 -18.02 -53.45
C PRO A 85 -10.74 -18.52 -52.38
N SER A 86 -11.42 -19.66 -52.61
CA SER A 86 -12.35 -20.24 -51.63
C SER A 86 -11.66 -20.72 -50.35
N ILE A 87 -10.45 -21.29 -50.48
CA ILE A 87 -9.62 -21.71 -49.33
C ILE A 87 -9.11 -20.49 -48.56
N MET A 88 -8.62 -19.46 -49.27
CA MET A 88 -8.18 -18.20 -48.65
C MET A 88 -9.30 -17.52 -47.86
N LEU A 89 -10.50 -17.46 -48.43
CA LEU A 89 -11.65 -16.84 -47.78
C LEU A 89 -12.08 -17.61 -46.52
N SER A 90 -12.02 -18.95 -46.57
CA SER A 90 -12.30 -19.82 -45.42
C SER A 90 -11.27 -19.65 -44.29
N ILE A 91 -9.98 -19.59 -44.64
CA ILE A 91 -8.90 -19.35 -43.67
C ILE A 91 -9.07 -17.96 -43.03
N PHE A 92 -9.40 -16.95 -43.82
CA PHE A 92 -9.62 -15.59 -43.30
C PHE A 92 -10.84 -15.53 -42.36
N ALA A 93 -11.92 -16.26 -42.68
CA ALA A 93 -13.09 -16.37 -41.81
C ALA A 93 -12.73 -17.00 -40.45
N VAL A 94 -11.97 -18.11 -40.45
CA VAL A 94 -11.52 -18.79 -39.22
C VAL A 94 -10.61 -17.88 -38.39
N ILE A 95 -9.65 -17.20 -39.03
CA ILE A 95 -8.76 -16.25 -38.34
C ILE A 95 -9.58 -15.10 -37.74
N ALA A 96 -10.56 -14.56 -38.46
CA ALA A 96 -11.40 -13.48 -37.95
C ALA A 96 -12.23 -13.90 -36.72
N VAL A 97 -12.78 -15.12 -36.73
CA VAL A 97 -13.47 -15.70 -35.57
C VAL A 97 -12.52 -15.88 -34.38
N PHE A 98 -11.30 -16.37 -34.61
CA PHE A 98 -10.29 -16.51 -33.56
C PHE A 98 -9.89 -15.15 -32.95
N LEU A 99 -9.65 -14.14 -33.78
CA LEU A 99 -9.34 -12.78 -33.32
C LEU A 99 -10.48 -12.17 -32.49
N ARG A 100 -11.74 -12.45 -32.87
CA ARG A 100 -12.92 -12.04 -32.10
C ARG A 100 -12.93 -12.67 -30.73
N GLU A 101 -12.70 -13.98 -30.63
CA GLU A 101 -12.69 -14.68 -29.34
C GLU A 101 -11.64 -14.09 -28.39
N VAL A 102 -10.43 -13.84 -28.90
CA VAL A 102 -9.36 -13.17 -28.15
C VAL A 102 -9.77 -11.74 -27.74
N GLY A 103 -10.39 -10.98 -28.64
CA GLY A 103 -10.90 -9.63 -28.36
C GLY A 103 -11.98 -9.59 -27.28
N VAL A 104 -12.95 -10.50 -27.35
CA VAL A 104 -14.04 -10.61 -26.37
C VAL A 104 -13.47 -10.99 -25.01
N VAL A 105 -12.67 -12.04 -24.92
CA VAL A 105 -12.06 -12.48 -23.65
C VAL A 105 -11.21 -11.37 -23.01
N THR A 106 -10.40 -10.67 -23.80
CA THR A 106 -9.60 -9.55 -23.28
C THR A 106 -10.46 -8.37 -22.81
N SER A 107 -11.53 -8.03 -23.54
CA SER A 107 -12.46 -6.97 -23.14
C SER A 107 -13.23 -7.32 -21.86
N THR A 108 -13.68 -8.57 -21.72
CA THR A 108 -14.39 -9.06 -20.55
C THR A 108 -13.49 -9.05 -19.33
N ARG A 109 -12.25 -9.54 -19.44
CA ARG A 109 -11.26 -9.46 -18.35
C ARG A 109 -10.94 -8.03 -17.94
N ARG A 110 -10.88 -7.09 -18.89
CA ARG A 110 -10.67 -5.67 -18.59
C ARG A 110 -11.87 -5.09 -17.82
N LYS A 111 -13.09 -5.38 -18.25
CA LYS A 111 -14.32 -4.95 -17.55
C LYS A 111 -14.46 -5.61 -16.19
N GLU A 112 -14.10 -6.87 -16.06
CA GLU A 112 -14.08 -7.60 -14.79
C GLU A 112 -13.08 -6.97 -13.82
N LYS A 113 -11.87 -6.65 -14.29
CA LYS A 113 -10.90 -5.91 -13.48
C LYS A 113 -11.41 -4.52 -13.09
N GLU A 114 -12.03 -3.77 -14.00
CA GLU A 114 -12.61 -2.46 -13.68
C GLU A 114 -13.80 -2.56 -12.71
N LEU A 115 -14.64 -3.60 -12.84
CA LEU A 115 -15.73 -3.87 -11.90
C LEU A 115 -15.18 -4.30 -10.54
N GLN A 116 -14.13 -5.10 -10.50
CA GLN A 116 -13.41 -5.45 -9.28
C GLN A 116 -12.86 -4.17 -8.64
N ASP A 117 -12.20 -3.31 -9.41
CA ASP A 117 -11.69 -2.01 -8.95
C ASP A 117 -12.82 -1.09 -8.43
N ARG A 118 -14.00 -1.04 -9.09
CA ARG A 118 -15.15 -0.24 -8.63
C ARG A 118 -15.86 -0.84 -7.41
N LEU A 119 -16.04 -2.16 -7.37
CA LEU A 119 -16.53 -2.85 -6.18
C LEU A 119 -15.58 -2.63 -5.01
N THR A 120 -14.30 -2.44 -5.30
CA THR A 120 -13.30 -2.12 -4.31
C THR A 120 -13.32 -0.66 -3.83
N THR A 121 -14.09 0.27 -4.41
CA THR A 121 -14.15 1.65 -3.90
C THR A 121 -15.22 1.90 -2.83
N MET A 122 -16.08 0.92 -2.53
CA MET A 122 -17.08 1.08 -1.47
C MET A 122 -16.59 0.45 -0.16
N PRO A 123 -16.76 1.14 0.99
CA PRO A 123 -16.53 0.51 2.28
C PRO A 123 -17.45 -0.72 2.41
N PRO A 124 -17.01 -1.80 3.09
CA PRO A 124 -17.85 -2.99 3.27
C PRO A 124 -19.20 -2.62 3.88
N LYS A 125 -20.31 -3.23 3.41
CA LYS A 125 -21.67 -2.86 3.88
C LYS A 125 -21.84 -2.93 5.40
N GLN A 126 -21.17 -3.88 6.04
CA GLN A 126 -21.19 -4.06 7.50
C GLN A 126 -20.27 -3.07 8.24
N PHE A 127 -19.29 -2.49 7.55
CA PHE A 127 -18.34 -1.54 8.14
C PHE A 127 -19.04 -0.27 8.60
N LEU A 128 -19.90 0.34 7.78
CA LEU A 128 -20.54 1.62 8.13
C LEU A 128 -21.46 1.51 9.34
N ALA A 129 -22.16 0.37 9.50
CA ALA A 129 -22.97 0.10 10.68
C ALA A 129 -22.07 -0.05 11.93
N ALA A 130 -21.05 -0.90 11.85
CA ALA A 130 -20.09 -1.09 12.94
C ALA A 130 -19.34 0.21 13.31
N TYR A 131 -19.04 1.05 12.31
CA TYR A 131 -18.44 2.36 12.49
C TYR A 131 -19.37 3.31 13.25
N SER A 132 -20.64 3.40 12.83
CA SER A 132 -21.64 4.21 13.54
C SER A 132 -21.77 3.78 15.00
N ASP A 133 -21.87 2.48 15.25
CA ASP A 133 -21.96 1.93 16.62
C ASP A 133 -20.68 2.24 17.41
N ALA A 134 -19.50 2.06 16.82
CA ALA A 134 -18.23 2.37 17.47
C ALA A 134 -18.11 3.86 17.84
N VAL A 135 -18.50 4.78 16.95
CA VAL A 135 -18.47 6.22 17.24
C VAL A 135 -19.43 6.58 18.38
N ILE A 136 -20.63 6.00 18.40
CA ILE A 136 -21.61 6.23 19.48
C ILE A 136 -21.06 5.69 20.81
N ASP A 137 -20.53 4.47 20.82
CA ASP A 137 -19.96 3.84 22.01
C ASP A 137 -18.79 4.68 22.58
N ILE A 138 -17.87 5.12 21.70
CA ILE A 138 -16.71 5.93 22.10
C ILE A 138 -17.15 7.29 22.64
N ARG A 139 -18.14 7.91 22.01
CA ARG A 139 -18.71 9.17 22.49
C ARG A 139 -19.35 8.99 23.87
N PHE A 140 -20.14 7.93 24.07
CA PHE A 140 -20.77 7.67 25.37
C PHE A 140 -19.72 7.40 26.45
N LEU A 141 -18.67 6.65 26.13
CA LEU A 141 -17.54 6.43 27.02
C LEU A 141 -16.89 7.76 27.43
N PHE A 142 -16.56 8.62 26.47
CA PHE A 142 -15.97 9.94 26.73
C PHE A 142 -16.89 10.87 27.54
N GLU A 143 -18.19 10.91 27.22
CA GLU A 143 -19.17 11.72 27.97
C GLU A 143 -19.37 11.21 29.39
N SER A 144 -19.34 9.89 29.62
CA SER A 144 -19.45 9.30 30.95
C SER A 144 -18.27 9.68 31.86
N GLN A 145 -17.06 9.79 31.30
CA GLN A 145 -15.88 10.27 32.02
C GLN A 145 -16.03 11.72 32.49
N ALA A 146 -16.74 12.55 31.74
CA ALA A 146 -16.95 13.96 32.08
C ALA A 146 -18.07 14.19 33.10
N GLN A 147 -18.97 13.22 33.30
CA GLN A 147 -20.16 13.36 34.16
C GLN A 147 -20.06 12.57 35.48
N ASP A 148 -19.21 11.56 35.56
CA ASP A 148 -19.12 10.70 36.74
C ASP A 148 -18.20 11.30 37.82
N ASP A 149 -18.72 12.27 38.59
CA ASP A 149 -18.06 12.85 39.77
C ASP A 149 -17.93 11.86 40.94
N SER A 150 -18.46 10.63 40.81
CA SER A 150 -18.58 9.70 41.94
C SER A 150 -17.32 8.88 42.23
N GLN A 151 -16.40 8.75 41.25
CA GLN A 151 -15.06 8.21 41.46
C GLN A 151 -14.00 9.12 40.84
N PRO A 152 -12.91 9.43 41.57
CA PRO A 152 -11.82 10.20 40.99
C PRO A 152 -11.20 9.41 39.84
N MET A 153 -11.22 9.99 38.65
CA MET A 153 -10.58 9.42 37.46
C MET A 153 -9.10 9.18 37.75
N THR A 154 -8.63 7.97 37.46
CA THR A 154 -7.24 7.56 37.64
C THR A 154 -6.55 7.40 36.29
N LYS A 155 -5.22 7.47 36.28
CA LYS A 155 -4.40 7.17 35.10
C LYS A 155 -4.70 5.78 34.53
N GLN A 156 -4.82 4.77 35.39
CA GLN A 156 -5.05 3.38 34.98
C GLN A 156 -6.45 3.18 34.38
N SER A 157 -7.48 3.83 34.92
CA SER A 157 -8.83 3.79 34.34
C SER A 157 -8.86 4.44 32.97
N LEU A 158 -8.23 5.61 32.82
CA LEU A 158 -8.14 6.29 31.53
C LEU A 158 -7.35 5.49 30.49
N ALA A 159 -6.23 4.87 30.88
CA ALA A 159 -5.49 3.95 30.01
C ALA A 159 -6.34 2.77 29.55
N SER A 160 -7.18 2.22 30.45
CA SER A 160 -8.13 1.15 30.11
C SER A 160 -9.14 1.62 29.07
N ASP A 161 -9.70 2.81 29.25
CA ASP A 161 -10.68 3.37 28.31
C ASP A 161 -10.04 3.66 26.94
N ILE A 162 -8.80 4.17 26.91
CA ILE A 162 -8.03 4.32 25.68
C ILE A 162 -7.88 2.95 24.98
N ARG A 163 -7.57 1.87 25.71
CA ARG A 163 -7.48 0.52 25.11
C ARG A 163 -8.82 0.02 24.60
N VAL A 164 -9.95 0.41 25.19
CA VAL A 164 -11.29 0.12 24.64
C VAL A 164 -11.48 0.83 23.30
N VAL A 165 -11.13 2.12 23.20
CA VAL A 165 -11.18 2.88 21.94
C VAL A 165 -10.28 2.24 20.88
N LEU A 166 -9.03 1.94 21.23
CA LEU A 166 -8.10 1.25 20.32
C LEU A 166 -8.65 -0.10 19.87
N THR A 167 -9.26 -0.88 20.76
CA THR A 167 -9.88 -2.17 20.44
C THR A 167 -11.01 -1.99 19.41
N LYS A 168 -11.84 -0.97 19.56
CA LYS A 168 -12.89 -0.65 18.57
C LYS A 168 -12.28 -0.28 17.22
N ILE A 169 -11.20 0.51 17.18
CA ILE A 169 -10.47 0.82 15.94
C ILE A 169 -9.93 -0.45 15.28
N LEU A 170 -9.40 -1.40 16.06
CA LEU A 170 -8.88 -2.66 15.53
C LEU A 170 -9.98 -3.56 14.96
N VAL A 171 -11.14 -3.62 15.62
CA VAL A 171 -12.32 -4.33 15.08
C VAL A 171 -12.80 -3.69 13.77
N LEU A 172 -12.77 -2.36 13.68
CA LEU A 172 -13.07 -1.65 12.44
C LEU A 172 -12.06 -2.00 11.34
N ALA A 173 -10.77 -2.08 11.66
CA ALA A 173 -9.73 -2.51 10.71
C ALA A 173 -9.95 -3.95 10.22
N GLN A 174 -10.26 -4.88 11.13
CA GLN A 174 -10.61 -6.27 10.77
C GLN A 174 -11.84 -6.34 9.84
N ASN A 175 -12.88 -5.56 10.16
CA ASN A 175 -14.09 -5.48 9.34
C ASN A 175 -13.82 -4.85 7.97
N TRP A 176 -12.96 -3.84 7.92
CA TRP A 176 -12.52 -3.21 6.67
C TRP A 176 -11.84 -4.22 5.75
N ASP A 177 -10.94 -5.04 6.30
CA ASP A 177 -10.24 -6.08 5.56
C ASP A 177 -11.05 -7.38 5.38
N SER A 178 -12.26 -7.46 5.96
CA SER A 178 -13.07 -8.69 5.99
C SER A 178 -12.28 -9.89 6.53
N ALA A 179 -11.44 -9.64 7.54
CA ALA A 179 -10.45 -10.59 8.05
C ALA A 179 -10.54 -10.77 9.57
N PRO A 180 -11.64 -11.36 10.09
CA PRO A 180 -11.95 -11.40 11.52
C PRO A 180 -11.01 -12.28 12.35
N THR A 181 -10.29 -13.21 11.72
CA THR A 181 -9.35 -14.12 12.39
C THR A 181 -7.92 -13.57 12.46
N GLU A 182 -7.62 -12.51 11.71
CA GLU A 182 -6.29 -11.94 11.66
C GLU A 182 -6.02 -11.11 12.92
N THR A 183 -4.82 -11.20 13.47
CA THR A 183 -4.48 -10.44 14.69
C THR A 183 -4.03 -9.03 14.32
N TYR A 184 -4.85 -8.04 14.65
CA TYR A 184 -4.47 -6.64 14.55
C TYR A 184 -3.96 -6.13 15.89
N ARG A 185 -3.04 -5.17 15.83
CA ARG A 185 -2.44 -4.54 17.00
C ARG A 185 -2.45 -3.04 16.83
N ALA A 186 -2.63 -2.33 17.93
CA ALA A 186 -2.57 -0.89 17.97
C ALA A 186 -1.68 -0.43 19.11
N ASN A 187 -0.98 0.67 18.89
CA ASN A 187 -0.32 1.42 19.95
C ASN A 187 -0.45 2.92 19.68
N VAL A 188 -0.38 3.72 20.73
CA VAL A 188 -0.15 5.15 20.63
C VAL A 188 1.28 5.44 21.06
N MET A 189 2.08 5.97 20.13
CA MET A 189 3.38 6.53 20.46
C MET A 189 3.21 7.98 20.91
N MET A 190 3.87 8.37 21.99
CA MET A 190 3.80 9.71 22.55
C MET A 190 4.90 10.60 21.97
N VAL A 191 4.58 11.88 21.72
CA VAL A 191 5.53 12.88 21.24
C VAL A 191 6.09 13.70 22.39
N GLU A 192 7.42 13.75 22.47
CA GLU A 192 8.15 14.61 23.39
C GLU A 192 9.03 15.59 22.62
N LEU A 193 8.93 16.88 22.96
CA LEU A 193 9.64 17.98 22.31
C LEU A 193 10.62 18.69 23.24
N ASP A 194 10.35 18.70 24.55
CA ASP A 194 11.24 19.32 25.53
C ASP A 194 12.49 18.46 25.71
N LYS A 195 13.60 18.92 25.12
CA LYS A 195 14.90 18.22 25.17
C LYS A 195 15.40 18.02 26.61
N ASP A 196 15.10 18.92 27.53
CA ASP A 196 15.54 18.79 28.91
C ASP A 196 14.69 17.77 29.68
N ALA A 197 13.38 17.74 29.43
CA ALA A 197 12.51 16.66 29.91
C ALA A 197 12.95 15.30 29.33
N ILE A 198 13.29 15.24 28.04
CA ILE A 198 13.80 14.03 27.39
C ILE A 198 15.09 13.54 28.05
N ARG A 199 16.03 14.45 28.33
CA ARG A 199 17.29 14.11 29.04
C ARG A 199 17.03 13.54 30.43
N ARG A 200 16.08 14.10 31.18
CA ARG A 200 15.77 13.64 32.55
C ARG A 200 15.04 12.30 32.56
N ASN A 201 13.99 12.18 31.75
CA ASN A 201 13.00 11.11 31.90
C ASN A 201 13.19 9.95 30.91
N PHE A 202 13.86 10.20 29.77
CA PHE A 202 13.95 9.25 28.66
C PHE A 202 15.39 8.96 28.20
N SER A 203 16.41 9.32 29.01
CA SER A 203 17.81 9.16 28.63
C SER A 203 18.20 7.72 28.28
N GLN A 204 17.69 6.74 29.03
CA GLN A 204 17.98 5.33 28.78
C GLN A 204 17.43 4.90 27.41
N GLN A 205 16.16 5.20 27.14
CA GLN A 205 15.46 4.84 25.91
C GLN A 205 16.10 5.52 24.69
N VAL A 206 16.52 6.78 24.83
CA VAL A 206 17.23 7.51 23.78
C VAL A 206 18.59 6.88 23.50
N ASN A 207 19.35 6.48 24.51
CA ASN A 207 20.68 5.90 24.35
C ASN A 207 20.64 4.47 23.78
N GLU A 208 19.68 3.65 24.22
CA GLU A 208 19.50 2.27 23.76
C GLU A 208 18.84 2.19 22.39
N SER A 209 18.19 3.25 21.93
CA SER A 209 17.53 3.29 20.63
C SER A 209 18.53 3.16 19.47
N PRO A 210 18.31 2.19 18.55
CA PRO A 210 19.12 2.05 17.34
C PRO A 210 18.77 3.05 16.24
N PHE A 211 17.72 3.85 16.42
CA PHE A 211 17.13 4.65 15.33
C PHE A 211 17.83 5.99 15.12
N PHE A 212 18.63 6.45 16.08
CA PHE A 212 19.42 7.67 15.96
C PHE A 212 20.64 7.44 15.06
N LEU A 213 20.76 8.27 14.01
CA LEU A 213 21.89 8.30 13.10
C LEU A 213 23.11 8.90 13.81
N PHE A 214 22.91 9.99 14.55
CA PHE A 214 23.95 10.67 15.32
C PHE A 214 24.00 10.14 16.75
N SER A 215 24.70 9.03 16.96
CA SER A 215 24.60 8.22 18.18
C SER A 215 25.74 8.38 19.20
N SER A 216 26.64 9.34 19.01
CA SER A 216 27.87 9.49 19.82
C SER A 216 27.62 9.77 21.30
N ASN A 217 26.59 10.55 21.62
CA ASN A 217 26.12 10.84 22.98
C ASN A 217 24.68 11.37 22.91
N ILE A 218 24.03 11.54 24.07
CA ILE A 218 22.64 12.01 24.13
C ILE A 218 22.47 13.41 23.55
N ASP A 219 23.43 14.31 23.72
CA ASP A 219 23.34 15.68 23.20
C ASP A 219 23.38 15.68 21.67
N ALA A 220 24.30 14.92 21.06
CA ALA A 220 24.34 14.75 19.61
C ALA A 220 23.05 14.13 19.06
N ARG A 221 22.42 13.21 19.79
CA ARG A 221 21.12 12.61 19.41
C ARG A 221 20.01 13.66 19.41
N LEU A 222 19.94 14.48 20.45
CA LEU A 222 18.88 15.48 20.63
C LEU A 222 19.13 16.77 19.84
N ASP A 223 20.37 17.15 19.57
CA ASP A 223 20.69 18.38 18.82
C ASP A 223 20.31 18.26 17.34
N ASN A 224 20.38 17.04 16.78
CA ASN A 224 20.04 16.77 15.39
C ASN A 224 18.56 16.35 15.19
N ALA A 225 17.76 16.29 16.25
CA ALA A 225 16.33 15.99 16.25
C ALA A 225 15.52 17.14 16.87
N ASP A 226 14.24 17.26 16.50
CA ASP A 226 13.33 18.23 17.13
C ASP A 226 12.62 17.63 18.34
N GLY A 227 12.48 16.30 18.36
CA GLY A 227 11.87 15.56 19.45
C GLY A 227 12.02 14.06 19.31
N ILE A 228 11.34 13.33 20.18
CA ILE A 228 11.25 11.87 20.13
C ILE A 228 9.80 11.40 20.10
N LEU A 229 9.59 10.27 19.44
CA LEU A 229 8.35 9.52 19.42
C LEU A 229 8.60 8.20 20.16
N HIS A 230 7.89 7.94 21.26
CA HIS A 230 8.22 6.80 22.12
C HIS A 230 7.02 5.96 22.56
N ILE A 231 7.32 4.70 22.87
CA ILE A 231 6.48 3.79 23.67
C ILE A 231 7.35 3.37 24.84
N THR A 232 6.95 3.75 26.04
CA THR A 232 7.65 3.36 27.28
C THR A 232 6.82 2.41 28.12
N ASP A 233 5.50 2.52 28.03
CA ASP A 233 4.55 1.67 28.73
C ASP A 233 3.64 0.96 27.73
N LEU A 234 3.21 -0.25 28.08
CA LEU A 234 2.26 -1.08 27.34
C LEU A 234 0.82 -0.57 27.53
N GLU A 235 0.58 0.33 28.49
CA GLU A 235 -0.74 0.88 28.83
C GLU A 235 -1.50 1.44 27.62
N LEU A 236 -0.81 2.04 26.65
CA LEU A 236 -1.40 2.63 25.44
C LEU A 236 -1.31 1.71 24.22
N SER A 237 -1.33 0.40 24.45
CA SER A 237 -1.31 -0.63 23.41
C SER A 237 -2.36 -1.70 23.65
N THR A 238 -2.83 -2.34 22.59
CA THR A 238 -3.79 -3.46 22.66
C THR A 238 -3.71 -4.31 21.38
N SER A 239 -4.29 -5.50 21.43
CA SER A 239 -4.45 -6.36 20.27
C SER A 239 -5.86 -6.96 20.19
N VAL A 240 -6.30 -7.31 18.98
CA VAL A 240 -7.54 -8.04 18.72
C VAL A 240 -7.22 -9.29 17.91
N GLY A 241 -7.73 -10.44 18.33
CA GLY A 241 -7.44 -11.75 17.75
C GLY A 241 -7.78 -12.86 18.76
N ASN A 242 -6.77 -13.62 19.18
CA ASN A 242 -6.92 -14.70 20.17
C ASN A 242 -6.69 -14.28 21.64
N GLN A 243 -6.59 -12.97 21.92
CA GLN A 243 -6.30 -12.42 23.24
C GLN A 243 -7.53 -11.76 23.87
N ASP A 244 -7.46 -11.50 25.17
CA ASP A 244 -8.48 -10.74 25.90
C ASP A 244 -8.59 -9.32 25.34
N LEU A 245 -9.81 -8.89 25.04
CA LEU A 245 -10.09 -7.57 24.48
C LEU A 245 -9.70 -6.47 25.48
N ALA A 246 -9.14 -5.38 24.97
CA ALA A 246 -8.70 -4.20 25.74
C ALA A 246 -7.61 -4.46 26.80
N ALA A 247 -6.94 -5.61 26.77
CA ALA A 247 -5.75 -5.86 27.57
C ALA A 247 -4.50 -5.22 26.93
N PRO A 248 -3.50 -4.80 27.72
CA PRO A 248 -2.21 -4.34 27.20
C PRO A 248 -1.54 -5.39 26.30
N ASP A 249 -0.91 -4.95 25.20
CA ASP A 249 -0.14 -5.86 24.33
C ASP A 249 1.22 -6.18 24.99
N ASN A 250 1.32 -7.33 25.64
CA ASN A 250 2.55 -7.78 26.32
C ASN A 250 3.69 -8.12 25.36
N ASP A 251 3.45 -8.22 24.05
CA ASP A 251 4.48 -8.48 23.06
C ASP A 251 5.17 -7.19 22.57
N ILE A 252 4.60 -6.01 22.83
CA ILE A 252 5.21 -4.75 22.42
C ILE A 252 6.42 -4.45 23.30
N ARG A 253 7.49 -3.95 22.67
CA ARG A 253 8.72 -3.58 23.36
C ARG A 253 8.85 -2.06 23.39
N PRO A 254 9.46 -1.50 24.45
CA PRO A 254 9.78 -0.09 24.47
C PRO A 254 10.58 0.31 23.23
N ILE A 255 10.20 1.44 22.64
CA ILE A 255 10.82 1.95 21.42
C ILE A 255 10.86 3.46 21.46
N CYS A 256 11.90 4.04 20.89
CA CYS A 256 12.10 5.48 20.83
C CYS A 256 12.66 5.84 19.47
N PHE A 257 11.90 6.57 18.67
CA PHE A 257 12.32 7.09 17.38
C PHE A 257 12.60 8.59 17.51
N PRO A 258 13.70 9.09 16.93
CA PRO A 258 13.81 10.52 16.72
C PRO A 258 12.92 10.97 15.55
N PHE A 259 12.52 12.23 15.58
CA PHE A 259 11.96 12.89 14.41
C PHE A 259 12.44 14.34 14.30
N LYS A 260 12.32 14.88 13.09
CA LYS A 260 12.61 16.27 12.77
C LYS A 260 11.53 16.83 11.84
N VAL A 261 11.00 18.01 12.11
CA VAL A 261 9.92 18.61 11.31
C VAL A 261 10.45 19.01 9.93
N ASP A 262 11.65 19.59 9.87
CA ASP A 262 12.35 19.88 8.61
C ASP A 262 13.62 19.04 8.47
N ALA A 263 13.50 17.91 7.77
CA ALA A 263 14.59 16.98 7.53
C ALA A 263 15.37 17.26 6.23
N ASN A 264 15.13 18.38 5.54
CA ASN A 264 15.74 18.65 4.22
C ASN A 264 17.26 18.90 4.28
N ASP A 265 17.78 19.37 5.42
CA ASP A 265 19.23 19.54 5.63
C ASP A 265 19.91 18.23 6.04
N HIS A 266 20.22 17.36 5.07
CA HIS A 266 20.86 16.07 5.32
C HIS A 266 22.22 16.15 6.04
N ALA A 267 22.86 17.32 6.15
CA ALA A 267 24.14 17.48 6.86
C ALA A 267 23.98 17.61 8.38
N LYS A 268 22.81 18.02 8.87
CA LYS A 268 22.55 18.30 10.30
C LYS A 268 21.23 17.72 10.80
N SER A 269 20.52 17.01 9.94
CA SER A 269 19.20 16.48 10.24
C SER A 269 19.24 14.99 10.38
N GLN A 270 18.71 14.52 11.50
CA GLN A 270 18.31 13.14 11.64
C GLN A 270 17.23 12.81 10.59
N PRO A 271 17.37 11.71 9.83
CA PRO A 271 16.32 11.29 8.91
C PRO A 271 15.10 10.76 9.67
N ASN A 272 13.91 11.04 9.15
CA ASN A 272 12.66 10.49 9.66
C ASN A 272 12.43 9.10 9.07
N LEU A 273 12.34 8.09 9.93
CA LEU A 273 12.01 6.74 9.50
C LEU A 273 10.54 6.67 9.01
N PRO A 274 10.26 5.96 7.90
CA PRO A 274 8.90 5.70 7.44
C PRO A 274 7.98 5.20 8.57
N GLY A 275 6.70 5.61 8.53
CA GLY A 275 5.70 5.30 9.56
C GLY A 275 5.52 6.46 10.54
N GLY A 276 5.55 6.17 11.84
CA GLY A 276 5.26 7.14 12.90
C GLY A 276 6.07 8.44 12.84
N PRO A 277 7.41 8.41 12.72
CA PRO A 277 8.23 9.62 12.68
C PRO A 277 7.89 10.52 11.50
N VAL A 278 7.75 9.96 10.29
CA VAL A 278 7.30 10.73 9.12
C VAL A 278 5.89 11.28 9.35
N ALA A 279 4.95 10.46 9.83
CA ALA A 279 3.57 10.88 10.06
C ALA A 279 3.45 12.07 11.01
N VAL A 280 4.26 12.07 12.08
CA VAL A 280 4.32 13.19 13.04
C VAL A 280 4.97 14.42 12.41
N SER A 281 6.06 14.24 11.66
CA SER A 281 6.78 15.37 11.04
C SER A 281 5.97 16.08 9.96
N THR A 282 5.20 15.33 9.16
CA THR A 282 4.42 15.87 8.03
C THR A 282 2.98 16.19 8.41
N ASN A 283 2.53 15.75 9.60
CA ASN A 283 1.13 15.77 10.01
C ASN A 283 0.18 15.04 9.03
N GLU A 284 0.71 14.06 8.30
CA GLU A 284 -0.06 13.23 7.36
C GLU A 284 0.03 11.75 7.74
N SER A 285 -1.02 10.98 7.45
CA SER A 285 -0.98 9.54 7.69
C SER A 285 0.04 8.86 6.77
N GLN A 286 0.84 7.94 7.32
CA GLN A 286 1.79 7.12 6.58
C GLN A 286 1.35 5.67 6.55
N TYR A 287 1.55 5.02 5.41
CA TYR A 287 1.22 3.62 5.26
C TYR A 287 2.39 2.83 4.67
N ILE A 288 2.74 1.77 5.37
CA ILE A 288 3.77 0.82 4.99
C ILE A 288 3.09 -0.48 4.65
N GLN A 289 3.09 -0.81 3.36
CA GLN A 289 2.50 -2.02 2.82
C GLN A 289 3.23 -3.29 3.27
N ASP A 290 4.57 -3.27 3.21
CA ASP A 290 5.47 -4.32 3.67
C ASP A 290 6.77 -3.66 4.19
N SER A 291 7.00 -3.74 5.49
CA SER A 291 8.13 -3.13 6.18
C SER A 291 9.46 -3.74 5.72
N ARG A 292 9.49 -5.00 5.30
CA ARG A 292 10.75 -5.66 4.93
C ARG A 292 11.32 -5.13 3.62
N THR A 293 10.46 -4.87 2.66
CA THR A 293 10.86 -4.30 1.35
C THR A 293 10.96 -2.79 1.44
N HIS A 294 9.98 -2.13 2.06
CA HIS A 294 9.91 -0.67 2.11
C HIS A 294 11.12 -0.03 2.81
N PHE A 295 11.54 -0.56 3.97
CA PHE A 295 12.70 -0.01 4.67
C PHE A 295 14.03 -0.26 3.94
N LYS A 296 14.12 -1.36 3.18
CA LYS A 296 15.31 -1.63 2.39
C LYS A 296 15.46 -0.58 1.28
N ASP A 297 14.40 -0.37 0.52
CA ASP A 297 14.39 0.59 -0.59
C ASP A 297 14.62 2.02 -0.07
N TRP A 298 13.94 2.40 1.03
CA TRP A 298 14.14 3.69 1.69
C TRP A 298 15.58 3.91 2.17
N LEU A 299 16.22 2.93 2.82
CA LEU A 299 17.61 3.04 3.27
C LEU A 299 18.60 3.20 2.10
N GLU A 300 18.32 2.57 0.95
CA GLU A 300 19.12 2.72 -0.26
C GLU A 300 18.96 4.09 -0.90
N ASP A 301 17.76 4.68 -0.85
CA ASP A 301 17.49 6.05 -1.30
C ASP A 301 18.11 7.09 -0.35
N GLU A 302 17.94 6.93 0.97
CA GLU A 302 18.46 7.85 1.98
C GLU A 302 19.99 7.87 1.96
N ALA A 303 20.65 6.73 1.83
CA ALA A 303 22.11 6.65 1.75
C ALA A 303 22.71 7.34 0.51
N ARG A 304 21.91 7.53 -0.56
CA ARG A 304 22.33 8.29 -1.74
C ARG A 304 22.31 9.80 -1.50
N GLN A 305 21.46 10.27 -0.59
CA GLN A 305 21.23 11.69 -0.32
C GLN A 305 21.97 12.17 0.94
N ASN A 306 22.12 11.29 1.93
CA ASN A 306 22.71 11.59 3.22
C ASN A 306 24.05 10.84 3.40
N PRO A 307 25.20 11.55 3.34
CA PRO A 307 26.52 10.93 3.45
C PRO A 307 26.82 10.37 4.85
N HIS A 308 26.03 10.73 5.87
CA HIS A 308 26.19 10.22 7.24
C HIS A 308 25.58 8.82 7.42
N VAL A 309 24.76 8.35 6.49
CA VAL A 309 24.18 7.00 6.53
C VAL A 309 25.24 5.95 6.22
N THR A 310 25.76 5.34 7.28
CA THR A 310 26.77 4.28 7.19
C THR A 310 26.16 2.90 6.91
N GLU A 311 26.99 1.96 6.42
CA GLU A 311 26.60 0.55 6.31
C GLU A 311 26.21 -0.06 7.66
N HIS A 312 26.83 0.40 8.75
CA HIS A 312 26.48 -0.03 10.10
C HIS A 312 25.05 0.38 10.45
N TYR A 313 24.68 1.64 10.21
CA TYR A 313 23.32 2.13 10.42
C TYR A 313 22.31 1.33 9.59
N LYS A 314 22.56 1.16 8.28
CA LYS A 314 21.70 0.37 7.39
C LYS A 314 21.50 -1.06 7.87
N THR A 315 22.58 -1.73 8.31
CA THR A 315 22.52 -3.09 8.83
C THR A 315 21.71 -3.17 10.12
N THR A 316 21.90 -2.22 11.03
CA THR A 316 21.18 -2.16 12.32
C THR A 316 19.68 -1.96 12.11
N ILE A 317 19.29 -0.97 11.29
CA ILE A 317 17.88 -0.71 10.97
C ILE A 317 17.26 -1.87 10.19
N GLY A 318 17.96 -2.38 9.17
CA GLY A 318 17.51 -3.53 8.38
C GLY A 318 17.30 -4.77 9.25
N LYS A 319 18.20 -5.05 10.20
CA LYS A 319 18.04 -6.16 11.15
C LYS A 319 16.81 -5.97 12.03
N TYR A 320 16.53 -4.76 12.50
CA TYR A 320 15.33 -4.49 13.29
C TYR A 320 14.06 -4.88 12.53
N TYR A 321 13.84 -4.35 11.32
CA TYR A 321 12.59 -4.61 10.57
C TYR A 321 12.50 -6.01 9.96
N THR A 322 13.62 -6.68 9.68
CA THR A 322 13.60 -8.07 9.18
C THR A 322 13.35 -9.10 10.28
N THR A 323 13.78 -8.82 11.52
CA THR A 323 13.58 -9.74 12.66
C THR A 323 12.26 -9.49 13.40
N HIS A 324 11.62 -8.35 13.17
CA HIS A 324 10.35 -8.01 13.80
C HIS A 324 9.21 -8.89 13.25
N ARG A 325 8.54 -9.62 14.13
CA ARG A 325 7.55 -10.66 13.75
C ARG A 325 6.13 -10.12 13.55
N TYR A 326 5.81 -8.96 14.15
CA TYR A 326 4.42 -8.54 14.35
C TYR A 326 3.97 -7.37 13.49
N ALA A 327 4.89 -6.55 12.98
CA ALA A 327 4.60 -5.33 12.22
C ALA A 327 5.16 -5.42 10.79
N THR A 328 4.50 -6.23 9.96
CA THR A 328 4.82 -6.35 8.53
C THR A 328 4.17 -5.20 7.76
N SER A 329 2.91 -4.89 8.00
CA SER A 329 2.28 -3.69 7.47
C SER A 329 1.83 -2.76 8.58
N ILE A 330 1.97 -1.46 8.38
CA ILE A 330 1.78 -0.43 9.40
C ILE A 330 1.00 0.73 8.80
N LEU A 331 -0.07 1.17 9.46
CA LEU A 331 -0.72 2.45 9.24
C LEU A 331 -0.42 3.34 10.45
N SER A 332 0.22 4.48 10.21
CA SER A 332 0.57 5.48 11.21
C SER A 332 -0.28 6.73 10.98
N ILE A 333 -1.05 7.14 11.98
CA ILE A 333 -1.95 8.29 11.93
C ILE A 333 -1.48 9.29 12.99
N PRO A 334 -1.12 10.53 12.63
CA PRO A 334 -0.78 11.55 13.62
C PRO A 334 -2.01 11.95 14.42
N LEU A 335 -1.86 12.13 15.72
CA LEU A 335 -2.90 12.66 16.61
C LEU A 335 -2.65 14.17 16.76
N ALA A 336 -3.28 14.96 15.90
CA ALA A 336 -3.22 16.41 15.92
C ALA A 336 -4.61 17.03 16.06
N LEU A 337 -4.68 18.17 16.73
CA LEU A 337 -5.81 19.09 16.55
C LEU A 337 -5.79 19.52 15.08
N GLY A 338 -6.93 19.59 14.40
CA GLY A 338 -7.04 19.89 12.95
C GLY A 338 -6.57 21.29 12.48
N ASP A 339 -5.60 21.88 13.18
CA ASP A 339 -4.84 23.07 12.81
C ASP A 339 -3.43 22.61 12.40
N ASP A 340 -3.11 22.74 11.11
CA ASP A 340 -1.87 22.26 10.47
C ASP A 340 -0.58 22.79 11.10
N THR A 341 -0.68 23.77 12.01
CA THR A 341 0.47 24.45 12.63
C THR A 341 0.96 23.81 13.93
N LYS A 342 0.21 22.87 14.53
CA LYS A 342 0.59 22.24 15.79
C LYS A 342 1.21 20.87 15.58
N THR A 343 2.37 20.66 16.20
CA THR A 343 2.99 19.33 16.24
C THR A 343 2.03 18.33 16.89
N PRO A 344 1.83 17.14 16.31
CA PRO A 344 1.00 16.10 16.89
C PRO A 344 1.43 15.74 18.31
N ILE A 345 0.47 15.41 19.18
CA ILE A 345 0.75 15.00 20.57
C ILE A 345 1.17 13.52 20.66
N GLY A 346 0.93 12.78 19.59
CA GLY A 346 1.18 11.35 19.50
C GLY A 346 0.94 10.83 18.10
N CYS A 347 1.15 9.53 17.92
CA CYS A 347 0.88 8.81 16.68
C CYS A 347 0.21 7.48 16.99
N LEU A 348 -0.98 7.28 16.42
CA LEU A 348 -1.66 6.00 16.44
C LEU A 348 -1.05 5.10 15.36
N ASN A 349 -0.53 3.95 15.77
CA ASN A 349 -0.11 2.90 14.84
C ASN A 349 -1.10 1.75 14.87
N ILE A 350 -1.53 1.31 13.70
CA ILE A 350 -2.33 0.10 13.48
C ILE A 350 -1.48 -0.83 12.61
N TYR A 351 -1.23 -2.05 13.06
CA TYR A 351 -0.31 -2.94 12.38
C TYR A 351 -0.71 -4.42 12.51
N ASN A 352 -0.17 -5.21 11.59
CA ASN A 352 -0.41 -6.65 11.48
C ASN A 352 0.85 -7.35 10.96
N ASN A 353 0.96 -8.66 11.20
CA ASN A 353 2.04 -9.51 10.73
C ASN A 353 1.92 -9.89 9.24
N LYS A 354 0.81 -9.55 8.59
CA LYS A 354 0.57 -9.72 7.16
C LYS A 354 0.92 -8.45 6.39
N ALA A 355 1.35 -8.58 5.15
CA ALA A 355 1.49 -7.44 4.25
C ALA A 355 0.11 -6.99 3.72
N ASN A 356 0.02 -5.74 3.27
CA ASN A 356 -1.15 -5.20 2.56
C ASN A 356 -2.44 -5.10 3.40
N ILE A 357 -2.36 -4.79 4.70
CA ILE A 357 -3.58 -4.47 5.45
C ILE A 357 -4.29 -3.25 4.87
N LEU A 358 -5.58 -3.15 5.13
CA LEU A 358 -6.48 -2.08 4.69
C LEU A 358 -6.58 -1.98 3.17
N MET A 359 -6.22 -3.08 2.48
CA MET A 359 -6.24 -3.25 1.03
C MET A 359 -5.38 -2.22 0.24
N GLY A 360 -4.35 -1.65 0.86
CA GLY A 360 -3.32 -0.81 0.20
C GLY A 360 -3.63 0.69 0.07
N ASP A 361 -2.80 1.38 -0.73
CA ASP A 361 -2.62 2.86 -0.75
C ASP A 361 -3.83 3.72 -1.13
N SER A 362 -4.81 3.19 -1.87
CA SER A 362 -5.98 4.00 -2.28
C SER A 362 -7.13 3.93 -1.28
N ARG A 363 -7.16 2.88 -0.45
CA ARG A 363 -8.24 2.59 0.51
C ARG A 363 -7.87 2.95 1.94
N ASN A 364 -6.59 2.89 2.29
CA ASN A 364 -6.10 3.36 3.58
C ASN A 364 -6.50 4.83 3.83
N ALA A 365 -6.46 5.71 2.82
CA ALA A 365 -6.81 7.12 2.94
C ALA A 365 -8.30 7.29 3.27
N GLN A 366 -9.18 6.48 2.67
CA GLN A 366 -10.60 6.48 3.00
C GLN A 366 -10.85 5.97 4.42
N PHE A 367 -10.13 4.91 4.82
CA PHE A 367 -10.20 4.40 6.19
C PHE A 367 -9.73 5.45 7.21
N VAL A 368 -8.62 6.14 6.94
CA VAL A 368 -8.10 7.24 7.78
C VAL A 368 -9.12 8.37 7.88
N GLN A 369 -9.73 8.80 6.77
CA GLN A 369 -10.77 9.83 6.78
C GLN A 369 -11.96 9.44 7.64
N LEU A 370 -12.39 8.17 7.57
CA LEU A 370 -13.47 7.65 8.41
C LEU A 370 -13.05 7.57 9.88
N LEU A 371 -11.78 7.31 10.19
CA LEU A 371 -11.29 7.29 11.57
C LEU A 371 -11.09 8.66 12.21
N GLN A 372 -11.08 9.76 11.45
CA GLN A 372 -10.80 11.10 11.98
C GLN A 372 -11.64 11.47 13.23
N PRO A 373 -12.98 11.24 13.28
CA PRO A 373 -13.76 11.56 14.47
C PRO A 373 -13.34 10.76 15.70
N ILE A 374 -12.97 9.48 15.51
CA ILE A 374 -12.47 8.63 16.59
C ILE A 374 -11.08 9.10 17.05
N CYS A 375 -10.22 9.50 16.11
CA CYS A 375 -8.89 10.03 16.41
C CYS A 375 -8.97 11.36 17.19
N ALA A 376 -10.00 12.17 16.98
CA ALA A 376 -10.23 13.39 17.77
C ALA A 376 -10.53 13.08 19.25
N TYR A 377 -11.41 12.11 19.53
CA TYR A 377 -11.63 11.65 20.91
C TYR A 377 -10.36 11.05 21.52
N LEU A 378 -9.64 10.23 20.75
CA LEU A 378 -8.39 9.63 21.21
C LEU A 378 -7.34 10.71 21.54
N HIS A 379 -7.23 11.76 20.71
CA HIS A 379 -6.37 12.90 20.99
C HIS A 379 -6.67 13.53 22.35
N ASP A 380 -7.95 13.82 22.64
CA ASP A 380 -8.35 14.46 23.90
C ASP A 380 -8.10 13.55 25.12
N MET A 381 -8.36 12.25 24.99
CA MET A 381 -8.03 11.27 26.03
C MET A 381 -6.52 11.18 26.29
N ILE A 382 -5.69 11.28 25.25
CA ILE A 382 -4.23 11.25 25.38
C ILE A 382 -3.69 12.53 26.04
N LEU A 383 -4.27 13.71 25.75
CA LEU A 383 -3.94 14.95 26.46
C LEU A 383 -4.23 14.82 27.96
N LEU A 384 -5.40 14.28 28.29
CA LEU A 384 -5.79 14.07 29.68
C LEU A 384 -4.87 13.07 30.38
N TYR A 385 -4.51 11.98 29.70
CA TYR A 385 -3.57 10.99 30.20
C TYR A 385 -2.19 11.59 30.47
N ARG A 386 -1.71 12.47 29.59
CA ARG A 386 -0.45 13.21 29.78
C ARG A 386 -0.50 14.12 31.01
N ALA A 387 -1.61 14.82 31.22
CA ALA A 387 -1.77 15.67 32.40
C ALA A 387 -1.67 14.86 33.72
N PHE A 388 -2.18 13.63 33.75
CA PHE A 388 -1.98 12.74 34.90
C PHE A 388 -0.52 12.35 35.11
N ILE A 389 0.21 12.04 34.04
CA ILE A 389 1.65 11.73 34.14
C ILE A 389 2.42 12.93 34.70
N ASP A 390 2.13 14.13 34.21
CA ASP A 390 2.83 15.35 34.63
C ASP A 390 2.51 15.68 36.12
N MET A 391 1.27 15.45 36.56
CA MET A 391 0.88 15.59 37.97
C MET A 391 1.62 14.56 38.86
N GLU A 392 1.60 13.27 38.50
CA GLU A 392 2.34 12.21 39.21
C GLU A 392 3.84 12.52 39.31
N ALA A 393 4.44 13.07 38.26
CA ALA A 393 5.84 13.46 38.27
C ALA A 393 6.10 14.62 39.25
N SER A 394 5.23 15.63 39.28
CA SER A 394 5.36 16.79 40.16
C SER A 394 5.15 16.49 41.65
N GLU A 395 4.42 15.42 42.00
CA GLU A 395 4.24 14.98 43.39
C GLU A 395 5.43 14.16 43.92
N ASN A 396 6.26 13.63 43.02
CA ASN A 396 7.41 12.78 43.35
C ASN A 396 8.76 13.52 43.34
N ASP A 397 8.78 14.78 42.91
CA ASP A 397 9.92 15.72 43.02
C ASP A 397 9.80 16.59 44.30
#